data_AF-A0A3D4W553-F1
#
_entry.id   AF-A0A3D4W553-F1
#
_cell.length_a   1.000
_cell.length_b   1.000
_cell.length_c   1.000
_cell.angle_alpha   90.00
_cell.angle_beta   90.00
_cell.angle_gamma   90.00
#
_symmetry.space_group_name_H-M   'P 1'
#
loop_
_entity.id
_entity.type
_entity.pdbx_description
1 polymer ?
#
loop_
_entity_poly.entity_id
_entity_poly.type
_entity_poly.pdbx_seq_one_letter_code
_entity_poly.pdbx_strand_id
1 'polypeptide(L)'
;MLDKYVAIFTSRHDDVNDPLAEAKTAIAVNPGFSHVMAKSSKAWQELWEKIDVVIEGSRMDQKLIRLHLYHLMVSASPHNARIDASFTARGLHGEAYRGHIFWDELFILPFYNMHLPETARATLMYRYNRLPKAREYAVQHGYKGAMFPWQSGSDGREETQVVHLNPLSGEWGDDYSSLQRHVSLAIAYNVWEYYHTTGDLEFLKNYGAEMFLDICRFWMDKAQLNPVTGRYSIAGVMGPDEFHEQYHGSTEGGLSDNAYTNIMVVWAVDKAFEILALAGDQADAVKTRLGLDDQELAEWKRISRNLNIIISPEGIISQYDGYFGLKELDWNHYRQKYGNIYRLDRILKAEGKSADEFKVAKQADTLMAFYNLDESEVRLILEELGYNVRPDYLKENLDYYLARTSHGSTLSRVVHALLANMSGDRKLSWELYQDALSSDFNDIQG
;
A
#
# COMPACT_ATOMS: atom_id res chain seq x y z
N MET A 1 21.76 42.59 9.49
CA MET A 1 21.50 41.17 9.20
C MET A 1 20.72 40.63 10.39
N LEU A 2 19.60 39.95 10.15
CA LEU A 2 18.73 39.40 11.20
C LEU A 2 18.73 37.88 11.05
N ASP A 3 19.30 37.18 12.02
CA ASP A 3 19.24 35.71 12.10
C ASP A 3 18.08 35.31 13.03
N LYS A 4 17.26 34.36 12.60
CA LYS A 4 16.19 33.77 13.41
C LYS A 4 16.44 32.28 13.57
N TYR A 5 16.55 31.82 14.81
CA TYR A 5 16.69 30.42 15.17
C TYR A 5 15.37 29.91 15.76
N VAL A 6 14.99 28.69 15.38
CA VAL A 6 13.82 27.99 15.92
C VAL A 6 14.27 26.58 16.28
N ALA A 7 13.95 26.15 17.50
CA ALA A 7 14.13 24.77 17.94
C ALA A 7 12.75 24.23 18.34
N ILE A 8 12.44 23.02 17.89
CA ILE A 8 11.18 22.33 18.16
C ILE A 8 11.56 20.98 18.76
N PHE A 9 11.00 20.70 19.93
CA PHE A 9 11.10 19.44 20.65
C PHE A 9 9.71 19.06 21.14
N THR A 10 9.49 17.77 21.36
CA THR A 10 8.21 17.19 21.75
C THR A 10 8.37 16.33 23.00
N SER A 11 7.30 16.15 23.75
CA SER A 11 7.26 15.24 24.91
C SER A 11 6.98 13.80 24.50
N ARG A 12 7.21 13.44 23.23
CA ARG A 12 7.05 12.05 22.79
C ARG A 12 8.15 11.18 23.40
N HIS A 13 7.85 9.91 23.60
CA HIS A 13 8.74 8.97 24.27
C HIS A 13 10.07 8.74 23.54
N ASP A 14 10.11 9.02 22.24
CA ASP A 14 11.23 8.87 21.31
C ASP A 14 12.00 10.18 21.09
N ASP A 15 11.69 11.25 21.82
CA ASP A 15 12.33 12.55 21.72
C ASP A 15 13.03 12.95 23.04
N VAL A 16 12.44 13.86 23.84
CA VAL A 16 13.07 14.38 25.06
C VAL A 16 12.11 14.45 26.25
N ASN A 17 12.65 14.31 27.46
CA ASN A 17 11.86 14.36 28.69
C ASN A 17 11.39 15.78 29.05
N ASP A 18 12.21 16.82 28.82
CA ASP A 18 11.87 18.24 29.04
C ASP A 18 12.08 19.05 27.74
N PRO A 19 11.04 19.13 26.88
CA PRO A 19 11.14 19.81 25.59
C PRO A 19 11.47 21.29 25.70
N LEU A 20 11.03 21.97 26.77
CA LEU A 20 11.27 23.40 26.94
C LEU A 20 12.72 23.67 27.33
N ALA A 21 13.29 22.86 28.23
CA ALA A 21 14.69 22.97 28.61
C ALA A 21 15.62 22.70 27.42
N GLU A 22 15.32 21.67 26.63
CA GLU A 22 16.11 21.33 25.44
C GLU A 22 15.99 22.38 24.34
N ALA A 23 14.79 22.88 24.07
CA ALA A 23 14.60 23.98 23.11
C ALA A 23 15.41 25.23 23.49
N LYS A 24 15.40 25.62 24.77
CA LYS A 24 16.18 26.76 25.29
C LYS A 24 17.68 26.52 25.17
N THR A 25 18.14 25.32 25.49
CA THR A 25 19.55 24.95 25.39
C THR A 25 20.02 24.96 23.94
N ALA A 26 19.23 24.42 23.02
CA ALA A 26 19.54 24.37 21.60
C ALA A 26 19.69 25.77 20.97
N ILE A 27 18.79 26.72 21.29
CA ILE A 27 18.85 28.09 20.75
C ILE A 27 19.90 28.97 21.44
N ALA A 28 20.33 28.63 22.65
CA ALA A 28 21.40 29.36 23.35
C ALA A 28 22.74 29.23 22.62
N VAL A 29 22.93 28.13 21.89
CA VAL A 29 24.05 27.95 20.96
C VAL A 29 23.72 28.73 19.68
N ASN A 30 24.28 29.93 19.53
CA ASN A 30 24.11 30.77 18.33
C ASN A 30 25.39 30.77 17.47
N PRO A 31 25.58 29.78 16.58
CA PRO A 31 26.80 29.65 15.78
C PRO A 31 26.84 30.57 14.55
N GLY A 32 25.78 31.33 14.26
CA GLY A 32 25.63 32.14 13.04
C GLY A 32 25.06 31.37 11.85
N PHE A 33 24.26 32.04 11.01
CA PHE A 33 23.57 31.41 9.87
C PHE A 33 24.53 30.68 8.92
N SER A 34 25.66 31.29 8.58
CA SER A 34 26.65 30.71 7.66
C SER A 34 27.17 29.36 8.13
N HIS A 35 27.32 29.16 9.44
CA HIS A 35 27.76 27.88 10.00
C HIS A 35 26.67 26.81 9.89
N VAL A 36 25.42 27.17 10.20
CA VAL A 36 24.28 26.25 10.06
C VAL A 36 24.05 25.89 8.59
N MET A 37 24.14 26.86 7.68
CA MET A 37 24.05 26.65 6.24
C MET A 37 25.15 25.70 5.76
N ALA A 38 26.41 25.90 6.16
CA ALA A 38 27.50 25.00 5.79
C ALA A 38 27.28 23.56 6.28
N LYS A 39 26.78 23.38 7.50
CA LYS A 39 26.41 22.06 8.02
C LYS A 39 25.26 21.43 7.23
N SER A 40 24.22 22.20 6.94
CA SER A 40 23.07 21.73 6.16
C SER A 40 23.47 21.35 4.74
N SER A 41 24.27 22.19 4.05
CA SER A 41 24.78 21.90 2.71
C SER A 41 25.62 20.63 2.68
N LYS A 42 26.48 20.42 3.68
CA LYS A 42 27.26 19.18 3.79
C LYS A 42 26.37 17.95 3.99
N ALA A 43 25.38 18.02 4.88
CA ALA A 43 24.44 16.92 5.10
C ALA A 43 23.64 16.59 3.83
N TRP A 44 23.17 17.60 3.09
CA TRP A 44 22.50 17.40 1.81
C TRP A 44 23.42 16.82 0.73
N GLN A 45 24.68 17.24 0.69
CA GLN A 45 25.65 16.65 -0.24
C GLN A 45 25.84 15.15 0.04
N GLU A 46 26.05 14.77 1.30
CA GLU A 46 26.19 13.36 1.71
C GLU A 46 24.92 12.54 1.42
N LEU A 47 23.73 13.15 1.49
CA LEU A 47 22.47 12.52 1.09
C LEU A 47 22.42 12.31 -0.43
N TRP A 48 22.70 13.35 -1.22
CA TRP A 48 22.67 13.26 -2.69
C TRP A 48 23.66 12.23 -3.23
N GLU A 49 24.83 12.09 -2.62
CA GLU A 49 25.81 11.05 -2.97
C GLU A 49 25.24 9.63 -2.82
N LYS A 50 24.22 9.42 -1.98
CA LYS A 50 23.58 8.11 -1.76
C LYS A 50 22.34 7.87 -2.62
N ILE A 51 21.60 8.92 -2.96
CA ILE A 51 20.23 8.79 -3.51
C ILE A 51 20.04 9.35 -4.91
N ASP A 52 21.00 10.12 -5.45
CA ASP A 52 20.79 10.82 -6.72
C ASP A 52 20.63 9.84 -7.88
N VAL A 53 19.73 10.19 -8.79
CA VAL A 53 19.51 9.50 -10.06
C VAL A 53 19.80 10.47 -11.19
N VAL A 54 20.83 10.18 -11.98
CA VAL A 54 21.25 11.03 -13.10
C VAL A 54 20.55 10.59 -14.38
N ILE A 55 19.82 11.52 -15.00
CA ILE A 55 19.09 11.31 -16.25
C ILE A 55 19.76 12.10 -17.37
N GLU A 56 20.15 11.41 -18.43
CA GLU A 56 20.63 12.02 -19.67
C GLU A 56 19.47 12.28 -20.65
N GLY A 57 19.57 13.33 -21.46
CA GLY A 57 18.61 13.62 -22.54
C GLY A 57 17.40 14.49 -22.15
N SER A 58 17.00 14.56 -20.88
CA SER A 58 15.93 15.47 -20.43
C SER A 58 16.29 16.23 -19.14
N ARG A 59 16.50 17.55 -19.27
CA ARG A 59 16.70 18.43 -18.11
C ARG A 59 15.45 18.56 -17.24
N MET A 60 14.26 18.42 -17.83
CA MET A 60 13.02 18.49 -17.07
C MET A 60 12.86 17.24 -16.22
N ASP A 61 13.04 16.06 -16.80
CA ASP A 61 12.91 14.78 -16.09
C ASP A 61 13.95 14.70 -14.95
N GLN A 62 15.18 15.14 -15.21
CA GLN A 62 16.21 15.25 -14.17
C GLN A 62 15.76 16.14 -13.00
N LYS A 63 15.11 17.27 -13.30
CA LYS A 63 14.59 18.20 -12.28
C LYS A 63 13.46 17.55 -11.49
N LEU A 64 12.51 16.89 -12.17
CA LEU A 64 11.34 16.27 -11.54
C LEU A 64 11.73 15.07 -10.66
N ILE A 65 12.65 14.22 -11.11
CA ILE A 65 13.15 13.12 -10.26
C ILE A 65 13.87 13.65 -9.03
N ARG A 66 14.73 14.67 -9.15
CA ARG A 66 15.35 15.29 -7.98
C ARG A 66 14.33 15.98 -7.06
N LEU A 67 13.24 16.53 -7.60
CA LEU A 67 12.15 17.07 -6.78
C LEU A 67 11.50 15.96 -5.93
N HIS A 68 11.20 14.81 -6.52
CA HIS A 68 10.62 13.66 -5.81
C HIS A 68 11.57 13.08 -4.76
N LEU A 69 12.85 12.90 -5.11
CA LEU A 69 13.89 12.45 -4.18
C LEU A 69 14.05 13.42 -2.99
N TYR A 70 13.99 14.73 -3.25
CA TYR A 70 13.97 15.74 -2.20
C TYR A 70 12.75 15.57 -1.28
N HIS A 71 11.54 15.39 -1.84
CA HIS A 71 10.31 15.20 -1.07
C HIS A 71 10.32 13.92 -0.22
N LEU A 72 10.95 12.84 -0.71
CA LEU A 72 11.22 11.66 0.11
C LEU A 72 12.05 12.05 1.35
N MET A 73 13.19 12.72 1.15
CA MET A 73 14.11 13.04 2.25
C MET A 73 13.55 14.02 3.28
N VAL A 74 12.72 14.98 2.87
CA VAL A 74 12.07 15.90 3.83
C VAL A 74 10.84 15.31 4.51
N SER A 75 10.29 14.21 3.98
CA SER A 75 9.22 13.44 4.65
C SER A 75 9.78 12.45 5.65
N ALA A 76 10.85 11.75 5.27
CA ALA A 76 11.53 10.76 6.09
C ALA A 76 13.04 10.80 5.80
N SER A 77 13.79 11.33 6.74
CA SER A 77 15.25 11.45 6.66
C SER A 77 15.93 10.26 7.34
N PRO A 78 17.26 10.10 7.23
CA PRO A 78 17.98 9.11 8.02
C PRO A 78 17.77 9.23 9.54
N HIS A 79 17.39 10.40 10.04
CA HIS A 79 17.08 10.60 11.47
C HIS A 79 15.80 9.89 11.91
N ASN A 80 14.90 9.54 10.98
CA ASN A 80 13.73 8.72 11.27
C ASN A 80 14.10 7.33 11.81
N ALA A 81 15.35 6.86 11.63
CA ALA A 81 15.84 5.63 12.24
C ALA A 81 15.73 5.62 13.79
N ARG A 82 15.50 6.78 14.43
CA ARG A 82 15.36 6.93 15.88
C ARG A 82 13.97 7.40 16.31
N ILE A 83 13.03 7.51 15.38
CA ILE A 83 11.69 8.05 15.61
C ILE A 83 10.69 6.92 15.37
N ASP A 84 9.74 6.78 16.28
CA ASP A 84 8.64 5.85 16.20
C ASP A 84 7.53 6.43 15.29
N ALA A 85 7.80 6.38 13.98
CA ALA A 85 6.93 6.89 12.93
C ALA A 85 7.13 6.12 11.61
N SER A 86 6.18 6.28 10.70
CA SER A 86 6.30 5.78 9.32
C SER A 86 5.88 6.84 8.28
N PHE A 87 5.92 6.46 7.01
CA PHE A 87 5.56 7.29 5.87
C PHE A 87 4.06 7.61 5.86
N THR A 88 3.74 8.90 5.83
CA THR A 88 2.37 9.39 5.72
C THR A 88 2.00 9.62 4.26
N ALA A 89 0.71 9.51 3.92
CA ALA A 89 0.23 9.62 2.54
C ALA A 89 0.55 10.97 1.85
N ARG A 90 0.88 12.02 2.61
CA ARG A 90 1.22 13.37 2.10
C ARG A 90 2.50 13.94 2.73
N GLY A 91 3.35 13.10 3.30
CA GLY A 91 4.50 13.54 4.09
C GLY A 91 4.07 14.49 5.21
N LEU A 92 4.88 15.53 5.46
CA LEU A 92 4.57 16.61 6.39
C LEU A 92 4.26 17.92 5.64
N HIS A 93 3.58 17.81 4.50
CA HIS A 93 3.37 18.93 3.55
C HIS A 93 1.96 19.55 3.62
N GLY A 94 1.11 19.09 4.53
CA GLY A 94 -0.24 19.61 4.69
C GLY A 94 -1.08 18.76 5.65
N GLU A 95 -2.34 19.15 5.83
CA GLU A 95 -3.27 18.50 6.77
C GLU A 95 -4.12 17.39 6.13
N ALA A 96 -4.08 17.27 4.80
CA ALA A 96 -4.79 16.21 4.08
C ALA A 96 -4.35 14.82 4.58
N TYR A 97 -5.31 13.92 4.74
CA TYR A 97 -5.12 12.60 5.35
C TYR A 97 -4.55 12.61 6.78
N ARG A 98 -4.54 13.78 7.45
CA ARG A 98 -4.28 13.93 8.90
C ARG A 98 -2.93 13.36 9.38
N GLY A 99 -1.96 13.20 8.47
CA GLY A 99 -0.69 12.54 8.79
C GLY A 99 -0.85 11.05 9.11
N HIS A 100 -1.94 10.41 8.69
CA HIS A 100 -2.14 8.98 8.86
C HIS A 100 -1.26 8.17 7.89
N ILE A 101 -0.94 6.96 8.32
CA ILE A 101 -0.09 5.99 7.63
C ILE A 101 -1.00 4.92 7.03
N PHE A 102 -0.90 4.74 5.72
CA PHE A 102 -1.69 3.84 4.89
C PHE A 102 -0.80 2.70 4.36
N TRP A 103 -1.29 1.95 3.37
CA TRP A 103 -0.50 0.97 2.62
C TRP A 103 0.56 1.59 1.69
N ASP A 104 0.56 2.92 1.48
CA ASP A 104 1.44 3.67 0.56
C ASP A 104 2.93 3.39 0.77
N GLU A 105 3.33 2.91 1.95
CA GLU A 105 4.67 2.39 2.23
C GLU A 105 5.15 1.39 1.16
N LEU A 106 4.23 0.62 0.56
CA LEU A 106 4.49 -0.34 -0.52
C LEU A 106 5.15 0.30 -1.75
N PHE A 107 4.85 1.57 -2.04
CA PHE A 107 5.46 2.32 -3.15
C PHE A 107 6.75 3.03 -2.75
N ILE A 108 6.94 3.26 -1.46
CA ILE A 108 8.01 4.11 -0.92
C ILE A 108 9.20 3.27 -0.46
N LEU A 109 8.92 2.16 0.24
CA LEU A 109 9.93 1.32 0.89
C LEU A 109 10.98 0.72 -0.04
N PRO A 110 10.68 0.29 -1.29
CA PRO A 110 11.70 -0.26 -2.17
C PRO A 110 12.91 0.68 -2.33
N PHE A 111 12.67 1.99 -2.42
CA PHE A 111 13.73 3.00 -2.48
C PHE A 111 14.54 3.06 -1.16
N TYR A 112 13.88 3.08 0.00
CA TYR A 112 14.59 3.14 1.28
C TYR A 112 15.34 1.84 1.60
N ASN A 113 14.81 0.68 1.21
CA ASN A 113 15.48 -0.60 1.39
C ASN A 113 16.87 -0.59 0.72
N MET A 114 16.97 0.01 -0.47
CA MET A 114 18.22 0.08 -1.25
C MET A 114 19.19 1.16 -0.74
N HIS A 115 18.67 2.32 -0.34
CA HIS A 115 19.51 3.51 -0.09
C HIS A 115 19.69 3.86 1.39
N LEU A 116 18.71 3.54 2.24
CA LEU A 116 18.61 3.95 3.66
C LEU A 116 17.93 2.85 4.50
N PRO A 117 18.49 1.63 4.57
CA PRO A 117 17.83 0.47 5.17
C PRO A 117 17.51 0.66 6.66
N GLU A 118 18.29 1.43 7.40
CA GLU A 118 18.00 1.72 8.82
C GLU A 118 16.71 2.54 8.99
N THR A 119 16.41 3.42 8.03
CA THR A 119 15.14 4.16 8.00
C THR A 119 13.97 3.24 7.63
N ALA A 120 14.14 2.36 6.64
CA ALA A 120 13.14 1.36 6.29
C ALA A 120 12.86 0.38 7.45
N ARG A 121 13.90 0.01 8.20
CA ARG A 121 13.75 -0.82 9.39
C ARG A 121 12.89 -0.12 10.45
N ALA A 122 13.14 1.17 10.70
CA ALA A 122 12.38 1.93 11.69
C ALA A 122 10.90 2.08 11.32
N THR A 123 10.57 2.25 10.04
CA THR A 123 9.17 2.30 9.58
C THR A 123 8.46 0.96 9.75
N LEU A 124 9.16 -0.17 9.56
CA LEU A 124 8.62 -1.49 9.89
C LEU A 124 8.51 -1.72 11.41
N MET A 125 9.44 -1.18 12.20
CA MET A 125 9.34 -1.21 13.66
C MET A 125 8.15 -0.41 14.18
N TYR A 126 7.76 0.68 13.53
CA TYR A 126 6.50 1.37 13.82
C TYR A 126 5.32 0.39 13.71
N ARG A 127 5.23 -0.41 12.64
CA ARG A 127 4.18 -1.43 12.48
C ARG A 127 4.27 -2.51 13.56
N TYR A 128 5.47 -3.02 13.85
CA TYR A 128 5.67 -4.03 14.90
C TYR A 128 5.24 -3.52 16.29
N ASN A 129 5.57 -2.28 16.64
CA ASN A 129 5.18 -1.64 17.90
C ASN A 129 3.65 -1.51 18.04
N ARG A 130 2.90 -1.55 16.93
CA ARG A 130 1.42 -1.52 16.89
C ARG A 130 0.80 -2.90 16.69
N LEU A 131 1.59 -3.97 16.61
CA LEU A 131 1.10 -5.34 16.45
C LEU A 131 0.07 -5.74 17.54
N PRO A 132 0.25 -5.40 18.84
CA PRO A 132 -0.78 -5.65 19.84
C PRO A 132 -2.12 -4.98 19.51
N LYS A 133 -2.09 -3.76 18.96
CA LYS A 133 -3.31 -3.04 18.61
C LYS A 133 -4.01 -3.64 17.38
N ALA A 134 -3.24 -4.14 16.42
CA ALA A 134 -3.78 -4.87 15.27
C ALA A 134 -4.44 -6.20 15.70
N ARG A 135 -3.90 -6.89 16.71
CA ARG A 135 -4.53 -8.07 17.31
C ARG A 135 -5.84 -7.74 18.01
N GLU A 136 -5.86 -6.68 18.82
CA GLU A 136 -7.09 -6.19 19.45
C GLU A 136 -8.16 -5.86 18.39
N TYR A 137 -7.76 -5.23 17.30
CA TYR A 137 -8.67 -4.85 16.23
C TYR A 137 -9.25 -6.07 15.50
N ALA A 138 -8.44 -7.12 15.27
CA ALA A 138 -8.91 -8.40 14.74
C ALA A 138 -9.97 -9.03 15.66
N VAL A 139 -9.70 -9.11 16.97
CA VAL A 139 -10.63 -9.67 17.97
C VAL A 139 -11.95 -8.89 18.02
N GLN A 140 -11.90 -7.56 17.92
CA GLN A 140 -13.10 -6.71 17.86
C GLN A 140 -14.00 -7.04 16.67
N HIS A 141 -13.44 -7.59 15.59
CA HIS A 141 -14.17 -8.03 14.39
C HIS A 141 -14.40 -9.54 14.34
N GLY A 142 -14.14 -10.26 15.45
CA GLY A 142 -14.36 -11.69 15.56
C GLY A 142 -13.31 -12.54 14.85
N TYR A 143 -12.13 -12.00 14.56
CA TYR A 143 -11.03 -12.71 13.91
C TYR A 143 -9.84 -12.92 14.84
N LYS A 144 -9.03 -13.93 14.53
CA LYS A 144 -7.68 -14.13 15.08
C LYS A 144 -6.63 -13.35 14.28
N GLY A 145 -5.39 -13.40 14.76
CA GLY A 145 -4.25 -12.82 14.04
C GLY A 145 -4.14 -11.31 14.20
N ALA A 146 -3.38 -10.68 13.30
CA ALA A 146 -3.19 -9.24 13.24
C ALA A 146 -3.94 -8.64 12.05
N MET A 147 -4.92 -7.80 12.35
CA MET A 147 -5.63 -6.97 11.36
C MET A 147 -5.17 -5.53 11.56
N PHE A 148 -4.27 -5.05 10.71
CA PHE A 148 -3.83 -3.65 10.77
C PHE A 148 -4.92 -2.71 10.26
N PRO A 149 -5.06 -1.50 10.84
CA PRO A 149 -6.04 -0.53 10.38
C PRO A 149 -5.72 0.01 9.00
N TRP A 150 -6.74 0.40 8.25
CA TRP A 150 -6.58 1.09 6.96
C TRP A 150 -5.85 2.43 7.14
N GLN A 151 -6.27 3.19 8.16
CA GLN A 151 -5.60 4.42 8.57
C GLN A 151 -4.99 4.26 9.95
N SER A 152 -3.66 4.27 10.01
CA SER A 152 -2.92 4.14 11.25
C SER A 152 -2.40 5.49 11.73
N GLY A 153 -2.61 5.78 13.02
CA GLY A 153 -2.08 6.94 13.73
C GLY A 153 -1.20 6.55 14.93
N SER A 154 -1.03 7.48 15.87
CA SER A 154 -0.05 7.34 16.96
C SER A 154 -0.17 6.08 17.82
N ASP A 155 -1.40 5.64 18.15
CA ASP A 155 -1.64 4.49 19.03
C ASP A 155 -1.93 3.18 18.27
N GLY A 156 -2.00 3.24 16.94
CA GLY A 156 -2.26 2.09 16.08
C GLY A 156 -3.72 1.64 15.95
N ARG A 157 -4.69 2.36 16.51
CA ARG A 157 -6.12 2.05 16.28
C ARG A 157 -6.55 2.43 14.87
N GLU A 158 -7.72 1.95 14.47
CA GLU A 158 -8.37 2.39 13.22
C GLU A 158 -8.82 3.85 13.33
N GLU A 159 -8.26 4.71 12.48
CA GLU A 159 -8.57 6.13 12.40
C GLU A 159 -9.38 6.50 11.14
N THR A 160 -9.75 5.50 10.33
CA THR A 160 -10.60 5.70 9.15
C THR A 160 -11.96 6.25 9.57
N GLN A 161 -12.40 7.31 8.88
CA GLN A 161 -13.73 7.86 9.08
C GLN A 161 -14.82 6.82 8.75
N VAL A 162 -15.97 6.92 9.42
CA VAL A 162 -17.14 6.06 9.14
C VAL A 162 -18.16 6.73 8.22
N VAL A 163 -17.97 8.01 7.91
CA VAL A 163 -18.80 8.80 7.00
C VAL A 163 -17.95 9.71 6.12
N HIS A 164 -18.37 9.88 4.87
CA HIS A 164 -17.70 10.73 3.88
C HIS A 164 -18.65 11.79 3.29
N LEU A 165 -18.18 13.03 3.22
CA LEU A 165 -18.89 14.13 2.56
C LEU A 165 -18.57 14.14 1.06
N ASN A 166 -19.59 14.05 0.20
CA ASN A 166 -19.40 14.38 -1.22
C ASN A 166 -19.44 15.90 -1.39
N PRO A 167 -18.32 16.56 -1.77
CA PRO A 167 -18.29 18.02 -1.89
C PRO A 167 -19.13 18.57 -3.05
N LEU A 168 -19.47 17.74 -4.06
CA LEU A 168 -20.31 18.17 -5.17
C LEU A 168 -21.80 18.17 -4.82
N SER A 169 -22.27 17.20 -4.03
CA SER A 169 -23.67 17.13 -3.61
C SER A 169 -23.93 17.80 -2.25
N GLY A 170 -22.90 17.94 -1.41
CA GLY A 170 -23.03 18.44 -0.04
C GLY A 170 -23.59 17.42 0.96
N GLU A 171 -23.68 16.14 0.58
CA GLU A 171 -24.30 15.09 1.37
C GLU A 171 -23.28 14.15 2.00
N TRP A 172 -23.57 13.72 3.23
CA TRP A 172 -22.83 12.67 3.93
C TRP A 172 -23.35 11.29 3.54
N GLY A 173 -22.45 10.33 3.36
CA GLY A 173 -22.78 8.91 3.23
C GLY A 173 -21.86 8.05 4.08
N ASP A 174 -22.18 6.76 4.17
CA ASP A 174 -21.31 5.77 4.81
C ASP A 174 -19.96 5.70 4.09
N ASP A 175 -18.90 5.40 4.83
CA ASP A 175 -17.54 5.20 4.31
C ASP A 175 -17.07 3.79 4.70
N TYR A 176 -16.89 2.94 3.69
CA TYR A 176 -16.47 1.55 3.90
C TYR A 176 -14.96 1.34 3.73
N SER A 177 -14.16 2.41 3.66
CA SER A 177 -12.70 2.32 3.43
C SER A 177 -11.97 1.44 4.45
N SER A 178 -12.49 1.31 5.68
CA SER A 178 -11.92 0.41 6.70
C SER A 178 -11.95 -1.08 6.30
N LEU A 179 -12.77 -1.46 5.31
CA LEU A 179 -12.80 -2.81 4.73
C LEU A 179 -11.63 -3.09 3.79
N GLN A 180 -10.75 -2.11 3.51
CA GLN A 180 -9.48 -2.31 2.81
C GLN A 180 -8.46 -3.02 3.70
N ARG A 181 -8.76 -4.28 4.03
CA ARG A 181 -7.95 -5.14 4.90
C ARG A 181 -6.60 -5.51 4.27
N HIS A 182 -6.46 -5.28 2.95
CA HIS A 182 -5.24 -5.55 2.18
C HIS A 182 -4.03 -4.72 2.65
N VAL A 183 -4.22 -3.66 3.45
CA VAL A 183 -3.11 -2.99 4.16
C VAL A 183 -2.26 -3.95 4.98
N SER A 184 -2.86 -4.98 5.58
CA SER A 184 -2.12 -6.03 6.29
C SER A 184 -1.22 -6.83 5.33
N LEU A 185 -1.69 -7.12 4.11
CA LEU A 185 -0.90 -7.81 3.09
C LEU A 185 0.23 -6.93 2.57
N ALA A 186 0.00 -5.61 2.42
CA ALA A 186 1.05 -4.67 2.06
C ALA A 186 2.15 -4.61 3.14
N ILE A 187 1.79 -4.65 4.43
CA ILE A 187 2.77 -4.75 5.53
C ILE A 187 3.56 -6.05 5.45
N ALA A 188 2.91 -7.18 5.18
CA ALA A 188 3.59 -8.46 5.01
C ALA A 188 4.57 -8.41 3.83
N TYR A 189 4.12 -7.88 2.68
CA TYR A 189 4.95 -7.63 1.51
C TYR A 189 6.19 -6.78 1.84
N ASN A 190 5.99 -5.67 2.55
CA ASN A 190 7.08 -4.78 2.96
C ASN A 190 8.10 -5.45 3.89
N VAL A 191 7.67 -6.35 4.79
CA VAL A 191 8.58 -7.14 5.63
C VAL A 191 9.43 -8.08 4.79
N TRP A 192 8.82 -8.77 3.83
CA TRP A 192 9.52 -9.68 2.93
C TRP A 192 10.52 -8.92 2.05
N GLU A 193 10.08 -7.84 1.39
CA GLU A 193 10.92 -7.04 0.51
C GLU A 193 12.09 -6.38 1.24
N TYR A 194 11.88 -5.90 2.47
CA TYR A 194 12.97 -5.38 3.30
C TYR A 194 14.02 -6.45 3.57
N TYR A 195 13.61 -7.63 4.01
CA TYR A 195 14.54 -8.74 4.23
C TYR A 195 15.23 -9.16 2.94
N HIS A 196 14.49 -9.32 1.85
CA HIS A 196 15.01 -9.75 0.56
C HIS A 196 16.07 -8.78 0.01
N THR A 197 15.85 -7.48 0.18
CA THR A 197 16.77 -6.43 -0.29
C THR A 197 18.00 -6.28 0.61
N THR A 198 17.82 -6.33 1.94
CA THR A 198 18.88 -5.98 2.91
C THR A 198 19.64 -7.17 3.49
N GLY A 199 19.03 -8.37 3.46
CA GLY A 199 19.54 -9.55 4.15
C GLY A 199 19.45 -9.48 5.67
N ASP A 200 18.71 -8.54 6.26
CA ASP A 200 18.58 -8.35 7.72
C ASP A 200 17.78 -9.49 8.38
N LEU A 201 18.45 -10.62 8.57
CA LEU A 201 17.90 -11.83 9.18
C LEU A 201 17.61 -11.63 10.67
N GLU A 202 18.30 -10.70 11.34
CA GLU A 202 18.05 -10.37 12.75
C GLU A 202 16.67 -9.71 12.89
N PHE A 203 16.36 -8.71 12.05
CA PHE A 203 15.03 -8.13 11.99
C PHE A 203 13.97 -9.18 11.69
N LEU A 204 14.19 -10.04 10.68
CA LEU A 204 13.22 -11.06 10.30
C LEU A 204 12.94 -12.01 11.47
N LYS A 205 13.97 -12.53 12.15
CA LYS A 205 13.80 -13.49 13.26
C LYS A 205 13.13 -12.87 14.49
N ASN A 206 13.50 -11.64 14.84
CA ASN A 206 13.06 -11.02 16.08
C ASN A 206 11.68 -10.36 15.96
N TYR A 207 11.37 -9.77 14.79
CA TYR A 207 10.20 -8.91 14.59
C TYR A 207 9.38 -9.29 13.35
N GLY A 208 10.04 -9.43 12.19
CA GLY A 208 9.37 -9.63 10.92
C GLY A 208 8.53 -10.90 10.87
N ALA A 209 9.07 -12.03 11.32
CA ALA A 209 8.39 -13.32 11.31
C ALA A 209 7.12 -13.31 12.18
N GLU A 210 7.17 -12.73 13.39
CA GLU A 210 6.00 -12.62 14.26
C GLU A 210 4.90 -11.80 13.56
N MET A 211 5.23 -10.62 13.05
CA MET A 211 4.27 -9.76 12.35
C MET A 211 3.68 -10.43 11.11
N PHE A 212 4.52 -11.06 10.30
CA PHE A 212 4.12 -11.71 9.04
C PHE A 212 3.19 -12.89 9.29
N LEU A 213 3.55 -13.81 10.19
CA LEU A 213 2.75 -15.00 10.51
C LEU A 213 1.40 -14.62 11.12
N ASP A 214 1.35 -13.57 11.94
CA ASP A 214 0.13 -13.11 12.58
C ASP A 214 -0.83 -12.45 11.59
N ILE A 215 -0.30 -11.75 10.57
CA ILE A 215 -1.09 -11.28 9.42
C ILE A 215 -1.67 -12.47 8.64
N CYS A 216 -0.87 -13.51 8.35
CA CYS A 216 -1.37 -14.72 7.69
C CYS A 216 -2.48 -15.38 8.50
N ARG A 217 -2.34 -15.46 9.82
CA ARG A 217 -3.37 -16.02 10.72
C ARG A 217 -4.72 -15.31 10.56
N PHE A 218 -4.72 -13.98 10.45
CA PHE A 218 -5.95 -13.21 10.21
C PHE A 218 -6.65 -13.63 8.91
N TRP A 219 -5.90 -13.74 7.81
CA TRP A 219 -6.48 -14.12 6.53
C TRP A 219 -6.97 -15.56 6.48
N MET A 220 -6.28 -16.47 7.16
CA MET A 220 -6.69 -17.87 7.26
C MET A 220 -7.95 -18.04 8.10
N ASP A 221 -8.10 -17.25 9.17
CA ASP A 221 -9.30 -17.26 10.02
C ASP A 221 -10.50 -16.58 9.32
N LYS A 222 -10.25 -15.61 8.43
CA LYS A 222 -11.29 -14.93 7.63
C LYS A 222 -11.82 -15.76 6.46
N ALA A 223 -11.03 -16.68 5.93
CA ALA A 223 -11.39 -17.49 4.77
C ALA A 223 -12.49 -18.52 5.11
N GLN A 224 -13.54 -18.60 4.30
CA GLN A 224 -14.67 -19.49 4.54
C GLN A 224 -14.80 -20.54 3.43
N LEU A 225 -14.95 -21.81 3.81
CA LEU A 225 -15.15 -22.90 2.86
C LEU A 225 -16.54 -22.81 2.23
N ASN A 226 -16.58 -22.76 0.90
CA ASN A 226 -17.77 -23.07 0.13
C ASN A 226 -17.86 -24.60 -0.06
N PRO A 227 -18.82 -25.31 0.61
CA PRO A 227 -18.89 -26.77 0.56
C PRO A 227 -19.32 -27.31 -0.81
N VAL A 228 -19.87 -26.47 -1.69
CA VAL A 228 -20.32 -26.87 -3.03
C VAL A 228 -19.14 -26.90 -4.00
N THR A 229 -18.29 -25.88 -3.96
CA THR A 229 -17.14 -25.76 -4.87
C THR A 229 -15.87 -26.37 -4.30
N GLY A 230 -15.81 -26.59 -2.98
CA GLY A 230 -14.60 -26.98 -2.25
C GLY A 230 -13.57 -25.85 -2.14
N ARG A 231 -13.89 -24.65 -2.61
CA ARG A 231 -13.02 -23.47 -2.57
C ARG A 231 -13.26 -22.64 -1.32
N TYR A 232 -12.26 -21.89 -0.92
CA TYR A 232 -12.35 -20.89 0.14
C TYR A 232 -12.62 -19.52 -0.45
N SER A 233 -13.58 -18.81 0.12
CA SER A 233 -13.89 -17.43 -0.24
C SER A 233 -13.52 -16.48 0.89
N ILE A 234 -13.08 -15.28 0.53
CA ILE A 234 -12.82 -14.17 1.47
C ILE A 234 -13.83 -13.08 1.18
N ALA A 235 -14.76 -12.87 2.11
CA ALA A 235 -15.85 -11.89 2.00
C ALA A 235 -15.66 -10.70 2.92
N GLY A 236 -16.38 -9.60 2.66
CA GLY A 236 -16.36 -8.41 3.51
C GLY A 236 -15.02 -7.69 3.42
N VAL A 237 -14.49 -7.54 2.20
CA VAL A 237 -13.25 -6.81 1.91
C VAL A 237 -13.49 -5.78 0.81
N MET A 238 -12.66 -4.75 0.78
CA MET A 238 -12.58 -3.78 -0.29
C MET A 238 -11.18 -3.87 -0.89
N GLY A 239 -11.09 -3.92 -2.23
CA GLY A 239 -9.81 -3.99 -2.93
C GLY A 239 -9.12 -2.62 -3.04
N PRO A 240 -7.95 -2.53 -3.69
CA PRO A 240 -7.31 -1.25 -3.96
C PRO A 240 -8.14 -0.28 -4.80
N ASP A 241 -9.07 -0.74 -5.64
CA ASP A 241 -9.97 0.15 -6.37
C ASP A 241 -11.09 0.65 -5.47
N GLU A 242 -10.92 1.88 -4.97
CA GLU A 242 -11.84 2.47 -4.00
C GLU A 242 -13.18 2.94 -4.58
N PHE A 243 -13.45 2.70 -5.87
CA PHE A 243 -14.78 2.94 -6.44
C PHE A 243 -15.77 1.82 -6.13
N HIS A 244 -15.26 0.65 -5.72
CA HIS A 244 -16.08 -0.52 -5.42
C HIS A 244 -16.03 -0.82 -3.92
N GLU A 245 -16.99 -0.25 -3.20
CA GLU A 245 -17.12 -0.39 -1.74
C GLU A 245 -18.11 -1.49 -1.35
N GLN A 246 -19.07 -1.78 -2.23
CA GLN A 246 -20.18 -2.69 -1.98
C GLN A 246 -20.79 -3.21 -3.29
N TYR A 247 -21.68 -4.19 -3.19
CA TYR A 247 -22.48 -4.61 -4.34
C TYR A 247 -23.52 -3.54 -4.72
N HIS A 248 -23.79 -3.38 -6.02
CA HIS A 248 -24.84 -2.47 -6.50
C HIS A 248 -26.20 -2.79 -5.86
N GLY A 249 -26.79 -1.79 -5.20
CA GLY A 249 -28.07 -1.94 -4.49
C GLY A 249 -27.97 -2.55 -3.09
N SER A 250 -26.77 -2.88 -2.60
CA SER A 250 -26.53 -3.30 -1.22
C SER A 250 -26.64 -2.12 -0.25
N THR A 251 -26.98 -2.44 1.01
CA THR A 251 -26.86 -1.53 2.16
C THR A 251 -25.72 -1.94 3.09
N GLU A 252 -24.99 -3.00 2.73
CA GLU A 252 -23.85 -3.52 3.47
C GLU A 252 -22.59 -3.39 2.61
N GLY A 253 -21.53 -2.89 3.25
CA GLY A 253 -20.20 -2.74 2.67
C GLY A 253 -19.45 -4.06 2.53
N GLY A 254 -18.56 -4.11 1.55
CA GLY A 254 -17.63 -5.21 1.33
C GLY A 254 -18.04 -6.13 0.20
N LEU A 255 -17.01 -6.60 -0.49
CA LEU A 255 -17.05 -7.48 -1.63
C LEU A 255 -16.49 -8.85 -1.24
N SER A 256 -16.76 -9.84 -2.09
CA SER A 256 -16.19 -11.19 -1.95
C SER A 256 -15.17 -11.46 -3.03
N ASP A 257 -14.14 -12.23 -2.67
CA ASP A 257 -13.13 -12.79 -3.58
C ASP A 257 -12.45 -11.75 -4.46
N ASN A 258 -12.07 -10.62 -3.86
CA ASN A 258 -11.20 -9.65 -4.53
C ASN A 258 -9.90 -10.33 -4.97
N ALA A 259 -9.59 -10.27 -6.26
CA ALA A 259 -8.51 -11.05 -6.84
C ALA A 259 -7.13 -10.66 -6.29
N TYR A 260 -6.85 -9.36 -6.13
CA TYR A 260 -5.61 -8.90 -5.53
C TYR A 260 -5.44 -9.47 -4.12
N THR A 261 -6.47 -9.33 -3.29
CA THR A 261 -6.49 -9.85 -1.92
C THR A 261 -6.21 -11.35 -1.91
N ASN A 262 -6.98 -12.15 -2.67
CA ASN A 262 -6.84 -13.60 -2.63
C ASN A 262 -5.48 -14.07 -3.15
N ILE A 263 -4.94 -13.48 -4.23
CA ILE A 263 -3.59 -13.80 -4.74
C ILE A 263 -2.53 -13.46 -3.70
N MET A 264 -2.59 -12.27 -3.11
CA MET A 264 -1.62 -11.85 -2.09
C MET A 264 -1.71 -12.68 -0.80
N VAL A 265 -2.89 -13.22 -0.45
CA VAL A 265 -3.02 -14.16 0.66
C VAL A 265 -2.31 -15.49 0.37
N VAL A 266 -2.46 -16.03 -0.86
CA VAL A 266 -1.73 -17.27 -1.24
C VAL A 266 -0.23 -17.04 -1.18
N TRP A 267 0.24 -15.94 -1.79
CA TRP A 267 1.64 -15.54 -1.75
C TRP A 267 2.15 -15.39 -0.32
N ALA A 268 1.42 -14.70 0.55
CA ALA A 268 1.82 -14.49 1.93
C ALA A 268 1.94 -15.83 2.68
N VAL A 269 0.99 -16.74 2.53
CA VAL A 269 1.08 -18.05 3.19
C VAL A 269 2.32 -18.82 2.71
N ASP A 270 2.65 -18.78 1.42
CA ASP A 270 3.86 -19.42 0.91
C ASP A 270 5.14 -18.80 1.50
N LYS A 271 5.22 -17.46 1.52
CA LYS A 271 6.34 -16.76 2.18
C LYS A 271 6.40 -17.00 3.67
N ALA A 272 5.28 -17.23 4.36
CA ALA A 272 5.28 -17.57 5.78
C ALA A 272 6.03 -18.90 6.04
N PHE A 273 5.88 -19.89 5.17
CA PHE A 273 6.66 -21.14 5.26
C PHE A 273 8.14 -20.91 4.94
N GLU A 274 8.46 -20.08 3.95
CA GLU A 274 9.85 -19.69 3.67
C GLU A 274 10.48 -18.96 4.87
N ILE A 275 9.77 -18.02 5.48
CA ILE A 275 10.21 -17.29 6.68
C ILE A 275 10.44 -18.24 7.86
N LEU A 276 9.55 -19.21 8.09
CA LEU A 276 9.76 -20.22 9.13
C LEU A 276 11.02 -21.05 8.88
N ALA A 277 11.30 -21.41 7.62
CA ALA A 277 12.54 -22.10 7.27
C ALA A 277 13.78 -21.22 7.49
N LEU A 278 13.73 -19.94 7.11
CA LEU A 278 14.81 -18.96 7.31
C LEU A 278 15.04 -18.63 8.79
N ALA A 279 13.99 -18.67 9.61
CA ALA A 279 14.08 -18.45 11.04
C ALA A 279 14.91 -19.55 11.74
N GLY A 280 14.96 -20.77 11.18
CA GLY A 280 15.73 -21.90 11.70
C GLY A 280 15.37 -22.17 13.16
N ASP A 281 16.38 -22.19 14.04
CA ASP A 281 16.21 -22.44 15.48
C ASP A 281 15.26 -21.47 16.19
N GLN A 282 14.99 -20.29 15.62
CA GLN A 282 14.03 -19.31 16.18
C GLN A 282 12.58 -19.57 15.75
N ALA A 283 12.33 -20.47 14.81
CA ALA A 283 10.99 -20.77 14.31
C ALA A 283 10.06 -21.24 15.43
N ASP A 284 10.55 -22.13 16.31
CA ASP A 284 9.77 -22.62 17.46
C ASP A 284 9.48 -21.52 18.47
N ALA A 285 10.39 -20.57 18.67
CA ALA A 285 10.15 -19.42 19.55
C ALA A 285 9.06 -18.49 19.00
N VAL A 286 9.06 -18.24 17.68
CA VAL A 286 8.01 -17.46 17.00
C VAL A 286 6.66 -18.17 17.06
N LYS A 287 6.61 -19.47 16.72
CA LYS A 287 5.39 -20.29 16.85
C LYS A 287 4.86 -20.27 18.28
N THR A 288 5.74 -20.42 19.28
CA THR A 288 5.36 -20.37 20.71
C THR A 288 4.77 -19.00 21.09
N ARG A 289 5.39 -17.88 20.66
CA ARG A 289 4.87 -16.52 20.93
C ARG A 289 3.45 -16.34 20.38
N LEU A 290 3.19 -16.86 19.19
CA LEU A 290 1.90 -16.76 18.51
C LEU A 290 0.89 -17.84 18.95
N GLY A 291 1.33 -18.86 19.69
CA GLY A 291 0.52 -20.05 19.97
C GLY A 291 0.08 -20.75 18.68
N LEU A 292 0.97 -20.85 17.69
CA LEU A 292 0.77 -21.59 16.45
C LEU A 292 1.26 -23.02 16.63
N ASP A 293 0.48 -23.98 16.14
CA ASP A 293 0.86 -25.38 16.05
C ASP A 293 0.92 -25.87 14.60
N ASP A 294 1.47 -27.08 14.42
CA ASP A 294 1.63 -27.65 13.09
C ASP A 294 0.29 -28.02 12.42
N GLN A 295 -0.80 -28.17 13.19
CA GLN A 295 -2.14 -28.43 12.64
C GLN A 295 -2.71 -27.16 12.02
N GLU A 296 -2.59 -26.02 12.70
CA GLU A 296 -2.98 -24.72 12.18
C GLU A 296 -2.18 -24.39 10.91
N LEU A 297 -0.86 -24.62 10.90
CA LEU A 297 -0.04 -24.44 9.70
C LEU A 297 -0.44 -25.37 8.55
N ALA A 298 -0.76 -26.65 8.83
CA ALA A 298 -1.25 -27.56 7.81
C ALA A 298 -2.59 -27.10 7.21
N GLU A 299 -3.47 -26.54 8.05
CA GLU A 299 -4.74 -25.95 7.64
C GLU A 299 -4.51 -24.70 6.78
N TRP A 300 -3.56 -23.83 7.12
CA TRP A 300 -3.22 -22.66 6.30
C TRP A 300 -2.79 -23.07 4.89
N LYS A 301 -1.97 -24.12 4.77
CA LYS A 301 -1.59 -24.67 3.47
C LYS A 301 -2.81 -25.20 2.71
N ARG A 302 -3.76 -25.83 3.40
CA ARG A 302 -4.99 -26.32 2.76
C ARG A 302 -5.88 -25.18 2.28
N ILE A 303 -6.11 -24.16 3.11
CA ILE A 303 -6.94 -23.00 2.80
C ILE A 303 -6.35 -22.23 1.61
N SER A 304 -5.07 -21.83 1.70
CA SER A 304 -4.39 -21.07 0.65
C SER A 304 -4.43 -21.77 -0.71
N ARG A 305 -4.20 -23.08 -0.75
CA ARG A 305 -4.25 -23.88 -2.00
C ARG A 305 -5.64 -24.09 -2.59
N ASN A 306 -6.68 -23.68 -1.88
CA ASN A 306 -8.06 -23.80 -2.31
C ASN A 306 -8.79 -22.44 -2.32
N LEU A 307 -8.09 -21.31 -2.21
CA LEU A 307 -8.72 -19.99 -2.35
C LEU A 307 -9.35 -19.82 -3.75
N ASN A 308 -10.46 -19.10 -3.80
CA ASN A 308 -11.22 -18.86 -5.01
C ASN A 308 -10.66 -17.65 -5.77
N ILE A 309 -10.40 -17.83 -7.06
CA ILE A 309 -10.16 -16.76 -8.04
C ILE A 309 -11.14 -16.96 -9.19
N ILE A 310 -11.80 -15.88 -9.61
CA ILE A 310 -12.77 -15.93 -10.69
C ILE A 310 -12.08 -15.48 -11.97
N ILE A 311 -12.07 -16.35 -12.99
CA ILE A 311 -11.44 -16.08 -14.27
C ILE A 311 -12.47 -16.35 -15.36
N SER A 312 -12.62 -15.41 -16.30
CA SER A 312 -13.54 -15.57 -17.43
C SER A 312 -13.07 -16.66 -18.41
N PRO A 313 -13.94 -17.18 -19.30
CA PRO A 313 -13.51 -18.10 -20.37
C PRO A 313 -12.42 -17.51 -21.27
N GLU A 314 -12.43 -16.19 -21.45
CA GLU A 314 -11.42 -15.40 -22.16
C GLU A 314 -10.21 -15.09 -21.27
N GLY A 315 -10.04 -15.76 -20.13
CA GLY A 315 -8.88 -15.65 -19.25
C GLY A 315 -8.65 -14.28 -18.63
N ILE A 316 -9.68 -13.45 -18.45
CA ILE A 316 -9.58 -12.22 -17.66
C ILE A 316 -9.86 -12.55 -16.20
N ILE A 317 -9.01 -12.12 -15.27
CA ILE A 317 -9.28 -12.24 -13.84
C ILE A 317 -10.43 -11.28 -13.51
N SER A 318 -11.42 -11.70 -12.74
CA SER A 318 -12.46 -10.81 -12.22
C SER A 318 -11.91 -10.02 -11.05
N GLN A 319 -12.22 -8.73 -10.95
CA GLN A 319 -11.71 -7.90 -9.84
C GLN A 319 -12.21 -8.39 -8.49
N TYR A 320 -13.46 -8.85 -8.44
CA TYR A 320 -14.12 -9.49 -7.31
C TYR A 320 -15.30 -10.32 -7.83
N ASP A 321 -15.96 -11.09 -6.96
CA ASP A 321 -17.14 -11.86 -7.33
C ASP A 321 -18.29 -10.98 -7.80
N GLY A 322 -18.85 -11.26 -8.97
CA GLY A 322 -19.93 -10.47 -9.59
C GLY A 322 -19.50 -9.27 -10.45
N TYR A 323 -18.22 -8.89 -10.46
CA TYR A 323 -17.72 -7.73 -11.22
C TYR A 323 -18.04 -7.78 -12.73
N PHE A 324 -17.96 -8.97 -13.35
CA PHE A 324 -18.28 -9.10 -14.78
C PHE A 324 -19.74 -8.77 -15.14
N GLY A 325 -20.66 -8.82 -14.16
CA GLY A 325 -22.07 -8.47 -14.32
C GLY A 325 -22.37 -6.97 -14.33
N LEU A 326 -21.39 -6.12 -14.02
CA LEU A 326 -21.56 -4.67 -14.05
C LEU A 326 -21.67 -4.11 -15.48
N LYS A 327 -22.23 -2.90 -15.61
CA LYS A 327 -22.40 -2.23 -16.89
C LYS A 327 -21.08 -1.63 -17.39
N GLU A 328 -20.91 -1.52 -18.70
CA GLU A 328 -19.84 -0.68 -19.24
C GLU A 328 -20.23 0.80 -19.14
N LEU A 329 -19.25 1.66 -18.89
CA LEU A 329 -19.43 3.11 -18.93
C LEU A 329 -19.29 3.64 -20.36
N ASP A 330 -20.09 4.63 -20.75
CA ASP A 330 -19.82 5.43 -21.95
C ASP A 330 -18.67 6.43 -21.69
N TRP A 331 -17.44 5.93 -21.74
CA TRP A 331 -16.23 6.71 -21.49
C TRP A 331 -16.11 7.95 -22.38
N ASN A 332 -16.56 7.87 -23.64
CA ASN A 332 -16.46 8.98 -24.58
C ASN A 332 -17.40 10.11 -24.17
N HIS A 333 -18.63 9.78 -23.77
CA HIS A 333 -19.58 10.76 -23.24
C HIS A 333 -18.99 11.52 -22.05
N TYR A 334 -18.48 10.82 -21.02
CA TYR A 334 -17.96 11.48 -19.82
C TYR A 334 -16.70 12.31 -20.10
N ARG A 335 -15.78 11.82 -20.93
CA ARG A 335 -14.58 12.59 -21.32
C ARG A 335 -14.95 13.87 -22.07
N GLN A 336 -15.92 13.83 -22.98
CA GLN A 336 -16.37 15.02 -23.71
C GLN A 336 -17.10 16.02 -22.81
N LYS A 337 -17.92 15.54 -21.88
CA LYS A 337 -18.74 16.38 -21.00
C LYS A 337 -17.92 17.05 -19.89
N TYR A 338 -17.00 16.32 -19.25
CA TYR A 338 -16.30 16.78 -18.04
C TYR A 338 -14.83 17.13 -18.28
N GLY A 339 -14.22 16.63 -19.35
CA GLY A 339 -12.78 16.76 -19.60
C GLY A 339 -11.95 15.90 -18.64
N ASN A 340 -11.84 16.34 -17.38
CA ASN A 340 -11.18 15.58 -16.31
C ASN A 340 -12.17 14.61 -15.64
N ILE A 341 -11.86 13.32 -15.74
CA ILE A 341 -12.68 12.23 -15.20
C ILE A 341 -12.01 11.50 -14.03
N TYR A 342 -10.96 12.06 -13.42
CA TYR A 342 -10.22 11.40 -12.33
C TYR A 342 -11.11 11.10 -11.12
N ARG A 343 -12.12 11.93 -10.86
CA ARG A 343 -13.11 11.74 -9.80
C ARG A 343 -14.45 11.26 -10.34
N LEU A 344 -14.43 10.16 -11.10
CA LEU A 344 -15.64 9.53 -11.66
C LEU A 344 -16.66 9.18 -10.57
N ASP A 345 -16.22 8.76 -9.39
CA ASP A 345 -17.07 8.56 -8.21
C ASP A 345 -17.97 9.78 -7.93
N ARG A 346 -17.37 10.98 -7.87
CA ARG A 346 -18.10 12.22 -7.59
C ARG A 346 -18.99 12.62 -8.75
N ILE A 347 -18.52 12.43 -9.98
CA ILE A 347 -19.27 12.74 -11.21
C ILE A 347 -20.52 11.86 -11.30
N LEU A 348 -20.37 10.54 -11.14
CA LEU A 348 -21.47 9.59 -11.18
C LEU A 348 -22.49 9.88 -10.08
N LYS A 349 -22.02 10.11 -8.84
CA LYS A 349 -22.90 10.46 -7.72
C LYS A 349 -23.67 11.76 -7.96
N ALA A 350 -23.05 12.77 -8.57
CA ALA A 350 -23.73 14.00 -8.96
C ALA A 350 -24.80 13.80 -10.05
N GLU A 351 -24.71 12.73 -10.85
CA GLU A 351 -25.75 12.30 -11.80
C GLU A 351 -26.76 11.30 -11.20
N GLY A 352 -26.69 11.03 -9.90
CA GLY A 352 -27.57 10.06 -9.23
C GLY A 352 -27.23 8.59 -9.53
N LYS A 353 -26.00 8.30 -9.95
CA LYS A 353 -25.47 6.96 -10.24
C LYS A 353 -24.44 6.53 -9.19
N SER A 354 -24.21 5.23 -9.05
CA SER A 354 -23.09 4.69 -8.26
C SER A 354 -21.98 4.18 -9.19
N ALA A 355 -20.73 4.31 -8.74
CA ALA A 355 -19.61 3.64 -9.40
C ALA A 355 -19.77 2.11 -9.35
N ASP A 356 -20.40 1.56 -8.30
CA ASP A 356 -20.71 0.12 -8.17
C ASP A 356 -21.64 -0.42 -9.28
N GLU A 357 -22.29 0.44 -10.07
CA GLU A 357 -23.12 0.03 -11.20
C GLU A 357 -22.28 -0.30 -12.45
N PHE A 358 -21.04 0.21 -12.53
CA PHE A 358 -20.23 0.21 -13.74
C PHE A 358 -18.87 -0.46 -13.54
N LYS A 359 -18.30 -1.00 -14.61
CA LYS A 359 -16.90 -1.46 -14.64
C LYS A 359 -15.97 -0.25 -14.76
N VAL A 360 -15.76 0.46 -13.65
CA VAL A 360 -14.94 1.67 -13.58
C VAL A 360 -13.98 1.56 -12.41
N ALA A 361 -12.71 1.91 -12.64
CA ALA A 361 -11.70 1.85 -11.59
C ALA A 361 -11.07 3.22 -11.31
N LYS A 362 -10.81 3.49 -10.03
CA LYS A 362 -10.02 4.62 -9.55
C LYS A 362 -8.54 4.41 -9.87
N GLN A 363 -8.06 3.21 -9.61
CA GLN A 363 -6.65 2.82 -9.68
C GLN A 363 -6.49 1.34 -10.01
N ALA A 364 -5.24 0.87 -10.11
CA ALA A 364 -5.00 -0.56 -10.29
C ALA A 364 -5.50 -1.34 -9.07
N ASP A 365 -6.26 -2.41 -9.30
CA ASP A 365 -6.73 -3.36 -8.28
C ASP A 365 -6.13 -4.73 -8.55
N THR A 366 -6.75 -5.53 -9.42
CA THR A 366 -6.22 -6.85 -9.82
C THR A 366 -4.81 -6.76 -10.38
N LEU A 367 -4.52 -5.69 -11.09
CA LEU A 367 -3.20 -5.40 -11.64
C LEU A 367 -2.12 -5.15 -10.57
N MET A 368 -2.49 -4.81 -9.33
CA MET A 368 -1.53 -4.69 -8.24
C MET A 368 -0.82 -6.00 -7.94
N ALA A 369 -1.46 -7.16 -8.14
CA ALA A 369 -0.82 -8.45 -7.90
C ALA A 369 0.43 -8.63 -8.80
N PHE A 370 0.33 -8.21 -10.06
CA PHE A 370 1.44 -8.24 -11.02
C PHE A 370 2.50 -7.18 -10.73
N TYR A 371 2.10 -6.06 -10.14
CA TYR A 371 3.04 -5.03 -9.68
C TYR A 371 3.87 -5.55 -8.50
N ASN A 372 3.27 -6.28 -7.57
CA ASN A 372 3.94 -6.81 -6.40
C ASN A 372 4.80 -8.05 -6.68
N LEU A 373 4.28 -8.99 -7.47
CA LEU A 373 4.82 -10.35 -7.56
C LEU A 373 5.39 -10.72 -8.94
N ASP A 374 5.45 -9.78 -9.88
CA ASP A 374 5.75 -10.06 -11.28
C ASP A 374 4.75 -11.02 -11.98
N GLU A 375 4.93 -11.26 -13.29
CA GLU A 375 4.02 -12.13 -14.06
C GLU A 375 4.22 -13.63 -13.74
N SER A 376 5.45 -14.04 -13.45
CA SER A 376 5.82 -15.43 -13.25
C SER A 376 5.32 -15.98 -11.92
N GLU A 377 5.40 -15.20 -10.84
CA GLU A 377 4.89 -15.64 -9.53
C GLU A 377 3.36 -15.64 -9.51
N VAL A 378 2.70 -14.63 -10.12
CA VAL A 378 1.22 -14.66 -10.28
C VAL A 378 0.79 -15.87 -11.11
N ARG A 379 1.48 -16.17 -12.20
CA ARG A 379 1.22 -17.37 -13.01
C ARG A 379 1.33 -18.64 -12.17
N LEU A 380 2.43 -18.79 -11.42
CA LEU A 380 2.66 -19.96 -10.57
C LEU A 380 1.52 -20.13 -9.55
N ILE A 381 1.13 -19.05 -8.86
CA ILE A 381 0.03 -19.07 -7.89
C ILE A 381 -1.27 -19.56 -8.55
N LEU A 382 -1.63 -19.00 -9.70
CA LEU A 382 -2.85 -19.39 -10.40
C LEU A 382 -2.83 -20.86 -10.86
N GLU A 383 -1.70 -21.33 -11.38
CA GLU A 383 -1.51 -22.72 -11.80
C GLU A 383 -1.57 -23.70 -10.61
N GLU A 384 -0.97 -23.34 -9.47
CA GLU A 384 -1.03 -24.13 -8.23
C GLU A 384 -2.42 -24.19 -7.62
N LEU A 385 -3.23 -23.14 -7.81
CA LEU A 385 -4.66 -23.14 -7.48
C LEU A 385 -5.50 -23.95 -8.48
N GLY A 386 -4.91 -24.44 -9.57
CA GLY A 386 -5.57 -25.26 -10.59
C GLY A 386 -6.28 -24.45 -11.68
N TYR A 387 -5.92 -23.18 -11.87
CA TYR A 387 -6.43 -22.36 -12.97
C TYR A 387 -5.53 -22.46 -14.21
N ASN A 388 -6.14 -22.32 -15.39
CA ASN A 388 -5.42 -22.31 -16.66
C ASN A 388 -4.97 -20.88 -17.02
N VAL A 389 -3.67 -20.66 -17.15
CA VAL A 389 -3.08 -19.34 -17.44
C VAL A 389 -2.53 -19.31 -18.86
N ARG A 390 -3.13 -18.48 -19.73
CA ARG A 390 -2.72 -18.31 -21.13
C ARG A 390 -1.37 -17.59 -21.26
N PRO A 391 -0.65 -17.67 -22.40
CA PRO A 391 0.68 -17.07 -22.55
C PRO A 391 0.74 -15.54 -22.36
N ASP A 392 -0.20 -14.78 -22.93
CA ASP A 392 -0.21 -13.29 -22.90
C ASP A 392 -1.07 -12.71 -21.77
N TYR A 393 -1.12 -13.41 -20.64
CA TYR A 393 -2.11 -13.17 -19.58
C TYR A 393 -2.00 -11.77 -18.95
N LEU A 394 -0.79 -11.29 -18.69
CA LEU A 394 -0.56 -9.94 -18.16
C LEU A 394 -1.06 -8.88 -19.15
N LYS A 395 -0.73 -9.00 -20.44
CA LYS A 395 -1.12 -8.01 -21.46
C LYS A 395 -2.64 -7.93 -21.60
N GLU A 396 -3.32 -9.07 -21.66
CA GLU A 396 -4.77 -9.10 -21.82
C GLU A 396 -5.50 -8.50 -20.61
N ASN A 397 -5.06 -8.81 -19.38
CA ASN A 397 -5.61 -8.18 -18.18
C ASN A 397 -5.28 -6.68 -18.12
N LEU A 398 -4.04 -6.29 -18.47
CA LEU A 398 -3.65 -4.88 -18.52
C LEU A 398 -4.55 -4.08 -19.47
N ASP A 399 -4.76 -4.56 -20.69
CA ASP A 399 -5.60 -3.88 -21.68
C ASP A 399 -7.05 -3.79 -21.22
N TYR A 400 -7.57 -4.88 -20.62
CA TYR A 400 -8.93 -4.93 -20.11
C TYR A 400 -9.17 -3.88 -19.00
N TYR A 401 -8.28 -3.81 -18.01
CA TYR A 401 -8.45 -2.91 -16.87
C TYR A 401 -8.04 -1.46 -17.19
N LEU A 402 -7.02 -1.24 -18.00
CA LEU A 402 -6.61 0.10 -18.41
C LEU A 402 -7.72 0.81 -19.18
N ALA A 403 -8.44 0.10 -20.05
CA ALA A 403 -9.61 0.63 -20.76
C ALA A 403 -10.74 1.11 -19.82
N ARG A 404 -10.71 0.68 -18.56
CA ARG A 404 -11.73 0.93 -17.52
C ARG A 404 -11.22 1.76 -16.34
N THR A 405 -10.01 2.30 -16.43
CA THR A 405 -9.38 3.03 -15.33
C THR A 405 -9.39 4.53 -15.59
N SER A 406 -9.87 5.28 -14.60
CA SER A 406 -9.92 6.75 -14.64
C SER A 406 -8.62 7.44 -14.21
N HIS A 407 -7.71 6.70 -13.56
CA HIS A 407 -6.50 7.21 -12.93
C HIS A 407 -6.79 8.33 -11.90
N GLY A 408 -7.82 8.10 -11.07
CA GLY A 408 -8.23 8.96 -9.96
C GLY A 408 -7.23 9.04 -8.80
N SER A 409 -6.23 8.17 -8.80
CA SER A 409 -5.10 8.17 -7.87
C SER A 409 -3.79 8.34 -8.63
N THR A 410 -2.86 9.13 -8.08
CA THR A 410 -1.50 9.28 -8.62
C THR A 410 -0.78 7.93 -8.71
N LEU A 411 -0.99 7.05 -7.74
CA LEU A 411 -0.42 5.69 -7.67
C LEU A 411 -0.82 4.83 -8.88
N SER A 412 -1.99 5.08 -9.47
CA SER A 412 -2.50 4.30 -10.60
C SER A 412 -1.53 4.32 -11.79
N ARG A 413 -0.99 5.49 -12.14
CA ARG A 413 -0.13 5.62 -13.32
C ARG A 413 1.21 4.94 -13.15
N VAL A 414 1.76 4.94 -11.94
CA VAL A 414 3.02 4.24 -11.61
C VAL A 414 2.89 2.75 -11.89
N VAL A 415 1.79 2.14 -11.41
CA VAL A 415 1.51 0.72 -11.61
C VAL A 415 1.35 0.39 -13.08
N HIS A 416 0.48 1.12 -13.78
CA HIS A 416 0.22 0.84 -15.20
C HIS A 416 1.46 1.10 -16.07
N ALA A 417 2.30 2.08 -15.73
CA ALA A 417 3.55 2.34 -16.45
C ALA A 417 4.51 1.15 -16.34
N LEU A 418 4.67 0.56 -15.14
CA LEU A 418 5.53 -0.62 -14.94
C LEU A 418 4.99 -1.82 -15.71
N LEU A 419 3.68 -2.10 -15.60
CA LEU A 419 3.06 -3.25 -16.26
C LEU A 419 3.04 -3.12 -17.79
N ALA A 420 2.87 -1.91 -18.32
CA ALA A 420 3.02 -1.64 -19.74
C ALA A 420 4.45 -1.96 -20.21
N ASN A 421 5.47 -1.61 -19.43
CA ASN A 421 6.85 -1.96 -19.76
C ASN A 421 7.08 -3.48 -19.71
N MET A 422 6.60 -4.16 -18.67
CA MET A 422 6.72 -5.62 -18.51
C MET A 422 6.05 -6.37 -19.66
N SER A 423 4.90 -5.88 -20.12
CA SER A 423 4.16 -6.47 -21.24
C SER A 423 4.67 -6.04 -22.63
N GLY A 424 5.75 -5.25 -22.69
CA GLY A 424 6.42 -4.85 -23.93
C GLY A 424 5.91 -3.55 -24.58
N ASP A 425 4.85 -2.93 -24.06
CA ASP A 425 4.35 -1.64 -24.53
C ASP A 425 5.11 -0.45 -23.92
N ARG A 426 6.35 -0.27 -24.41
CA ARG A 426 7.24 0.79 -23.94
C ARG A 426 6.71 2.21 -24.20
N LYS A 427 5.88 2.38 -25.24
CA LYS A 427 5.32 3.69 -25.56
C LYS A 427 4.29 4.10 -24.52
N LEU A 428 3.32 3.22 -24.25
CA LEU A 428 2.33 3.44 -23.21
C LEU A 428 2.98 3.60 -21.84
N SER A 429 3.99 2.77 -21.53
CA SER A 429 4.76 2.88 -20.30
C SER A 429 5.37 4.27 -20.12
N TRP A 430 6.01 4.80 -21.17
CA TRP A 430 6.63 6.12 -21.13
C TRP A 430 5.61 7.25 -20.97
N GLU A 431 4.47 7.17 -21.67
CA GLU A 431 3.38 8.15 -21.55
C GLU A 431 2.84 8.20 -20.11
N LEU A 432 2.51 7.04 -19.53
CA LEU A 432 2.00 6.94 -18.16
C LEU A 432 3.04 7.36 -17.12
N TYR A 433 4.32 7.00 -17.34
CA TYR A 433 5.41 7.41 -16.46
C TYR A 433 5.59 8.93 -16.45
N GLN A 434 5.55 9.59 -17.61
CA GLN A 434 5.69 11.04 -17.71
C GLN A 434 4.52 11.79 -17.05
N ASP A 435 3.31 11.29 -17.19
CA ASP A 435 2.15 11.81 -16.48
C ASP A 435 2.30 11.67 -14.96
N ALA A 436 2.80 10.52 -14.47
CA ALA A 436 3.06 10.31 -13.05
C ALA A 436 4.18 11.24 -12.54
N LEU A 437 5.28 11.32 -13.27
CA LEU A 437 6.47 12.10 -12.93
C LEU A 437 6.15 13.60 -12.79
N SER A 438 5.25 14.11 -13.63
CA SER A 438 4.88 15.53 -13.65
C SER A 438 3.65 15.89 -12.81
N SER A 439 3.04 14.90 -12.12
CA SER A 439 1.73 15.04 -11.47
C SER A 439 1.64 16.17 -10.45
N ASP A 440 2.52 16.18 -9.44
CA ASP A 440 2.56 17.25 -8.43
C ASP A 440 3.07 18.58 -9.01
N PHE A 441 3.96 18.53 -10.00
CA PHE A 441 4.54 19.74 -10.61
C PHE A 441 3.52 20.53 -11.43
N ASN A 442 2.62 19.81 -12.13
CA ASN A 442 1.58 20.38 -12.97
C ASN A 442 0.21 20.44 -12.29
N ASP A 443 0.11 19.95 -11.04
CA ASP A 443 -1.13 19.88 -10.27
C ASP A 443 -2.28 19.21 -11.06
N ILE A 444 -2.02 18.00 -11.57
CA ILE A 444 -2.99 17.32 -12.45
C ILE A 444 -4.22 16.80 -11.68
N GLN A 445 -4.13 16.68 -10.34
CA GLN A 445 -5.20 16.17 -9.51
C GLN A 445 -6.07 17.25 -8.85
N GLY A 446 -5.64 18.51 -8.83
CA GLY A 446 -6.40 19.67 -8.35
C GLY A 446 -6.34 19.86 -6.84
#